data_AF-A0A3D8JU36-F1
#
_entry.id   AF-A0A3D8JU36-F1
#
_cell.length_a   1.000
_cell.length_b   1.000
_cell.length_c   1.000
_cell.angle_alpha   90.00
_cell.angle_beta   90.00
_cell.angle_gamma   90.00
#
_symmetry.space_group_name_H-M   'P 1'
#
loop_
_entity.id
_entity.type
_entity.pdbx_description
1 polymer ?
#
loop_
_entity_poly.entity_id
_entity_poly.type
_entity_poly.pdbx_seq_one_letter_code
_entity_poly.pdbx_strand_id
1 'polypeptide(L)'
;STQRKYLLKQTTNTVFARIGSVKEVLDVHTLSHTSEVHNLKMNDIGRVALTLQKPLVCDAYDAHPGTGAFVLIDEATHHTVAAGMIRAYSA
;
A
#
# COMPACT_ATOMS: atom_id res chain seq x y z
N SER A 1 3.15 10.52 -0.27
CA SER A 1 3.04 11.43 -1.42
C SER A 1 2.95 10.59 -2.69
N THR A 2 2.00 10.88 -3.58
CA THR A 2 1.73 10.09 -4.81
C THR A 2 2.87 10.14 -5.83
N GLN A 3 3.76 11.14 -5.73
CA GLN A 3 4.92 11.26 -6.64
C GLN A 3 6.15 10.47 -6.16
N ARG A 4 6.19 10.03 -4.90
CA ARG A 4 7.34 9.30 -4.35
C ARG A 4 7.35 7.86 -4.86
N LYS A 5 8.56 7.37 -5.11
CA LYS A 5 8.83 5.96 -5.38
C LYS A 5 9.07 5.22 -4.07
N TYR A 6 8.60 3.99 -4.03
CA TYR A 6 8.76 3.09 -2.90
C TYR A 6 9.27 1.76 -3.42
N LEU A 7 9.97 1.02 -2.56
CA LEU A 7 10.15 -0.41 -2.71
C LEU A 7 8.98 -1.11 -2.01
N LEU A 8 8.23 -1.90 -2.75
CA LEU A 8 7.29 -2.84 -2.18
C LEU A 8 8.01 -4.17 -1.97
N LYS A 9 8.05 -4.61 -0.72
CA LYS A 9 8.59 -5.91 -0.35
C LYS A 9 7.45 -6.83 0.08
N GLN A 10 7.27 -7.91 -0.67
CA GLN A 10 6.32 -8.99 -0.40
C GLN A 10 7.12 -10.28 -0.36
N THR A 11 7.00 -11.06 0.72
CA THR A 11 7.79 -12.30 0.92
C THR A 11 9.29 -12.09 0.61
N THR A 12 9.81 -12.75 -0.42
CA THR A 12 11.19 -12.64 -0.92
C THR A 12 11.33 -11.69 -2.11
N ASN A 13 10.23 -11.18 -2.65
CA ASN A 13 10.20 -10.27 -3.79
C ASN A 13 10.27 -8.80 -3.35
N THR A 14 11.08 -8.02 -4.05
CA THR A 14 11.14 -6.57 -3.90
C THR A 14 11.00 -5.92 -5.27
N VAL A 15 9.99 -5.06 -5.43
CA VAL A 15 9.69 -4.37 -6.69
C VAL A 15 9.45 -2.89 -6.43
N PHE A 16 9.79 -2.03 -7.39
CA PHE A 16 9.43 -0.63 -7.28
C PHE A 16 7.91 -0.46 -7.41
N ALA A 17 7.36 0.41 -6.56
CA ALA A 17 5.96 0.74 -6.48
C ALA A 17 5.75 2.26 -6.39
N ARG A 18 4.59 2.71 -6.84
CA ARG A 18 4.12 4.08 -6.66
C ARG A 18 2.67 4.06 -6.17
N ILE A 19 2.33 5.04 -5.35
CA ILE A 19 0.94 5.28 -4.93
C ILE A 19 0.25 6.05 -6.06
N GLY A 20 -0.65 5.40 -6.77
CA GLY A 20 -1.44 6.00 -7.85
C GLY A 20 -2.53 6.91 -7.31
N SER A 21 -3.34 6.41 -6.36
CA SER A 21 -4.40 7.19 -5.72
C SER A 21 -4.71 6.69 -4.31
N VAL A 22 -5.20 7.60 -3.46
CA VAL A 22 -5.83 7.28 -2.18
C VAL A 22 -7.34 7.31 -2.39
N LYS A 23 -8.01 6.18 -2.18
CA LYS A 23 -9.44 6.00 -2.44
C LYS A 23 -10.31 6.39 -1.24
N GLU A 24 -9.88 5.97 -0.06
CA GLU A 24 -10.56 6.25 1.19
C GLU A 24 -9.55 6.26 2.34
N VAL A 25 -9.81 7.09 3.33
CA VAL A 25 -9.08 7.14 4.59
C VAL A 25 -10.07 6.86 5.72
N LEU A 26 -9.68 5.97 6.63
CA LEU A 26 -10.45 5.65 7.82
C LEU A 26 -10.20 6.73 8.86
N ASP A 27 -11.26 7.39 9.31
CA ASP A 27 -11.24 8.18 10.53
C ASP A 27 -11.27 7.22 11.72
N VAL A 28 -10.17 7.18 12.47
CA VAL A 28 -10.01 6.25 13.60
C VAL A 28 -10.87 6.60 14.81
N HIS A 29 -11.40 7.83 14.89
CA HIS A 29 -12.26 8.27 15.99
C HIS A 29 -13.72 7.92 15.72
N THR A 30 -14.18 8.06 14.48
CA THR A 30 -15.58 7.81 14.09
C THR A 30 -15.80 6.45 13.42
N LEU A 31 -14.72 5.78 13.02
CA LEU A 31 -14.71 4.57 12.18
C LEU A 31 -15.37 4.76 10.81
N SER A 32 -15.53 6.01 10.35
CA SER A 32 -16.08 6.32 9.04
C SER A 32 -14.99 6.41 7.97
N HIS A 33 -15.34 6.10 6.72
CA HIS A 33 -14.45 6.26 5.57
C HIS A 33 -14.71 7.60 4.87
N THR A 34 -13.64 8.35 4.62
CA THR A 34 -13.68 9.63 3.92
C THR A 34 -12.93 9.55 2.61
N SER A 35 -13.56 9.93 1.50
CA SER A 35 -12.95 9.97 0.16
C SER A 35 -12.42 11.35 -0.25
N GLU A 36 -12.65 12.37 0.57
CA GLU A 36 -12.17 13.75 0.33
C GLU A 36 -10.66 13.91 0.58
N VAL A 37 -10.05 12.94 1.26
CA VAL A 37 -8.63 12.98 1.61
C VAL A 37 -7.82 12.20 0.57
N HIS A 38 -6.95 12.91 -0.15
CA HIS A 38 -6.14 12.34 -1.24
C HIS A 38 -4.68 12.06 -0.83
N ASN A 39 -4.38 12.12 0.47
CA ASN A 39 -3.05 11.85 1.02
C ASN A 39 -3.15 11.14 2.37
N LEU A 40 -2.21 10.23 2.64
CA LEU A 40 -2.07 9.61 3.95
C LEU A 40 -0.95 10.28 4.75
N LYS A 41 -1.22 10.56 6.02
CA LYS A 41 -0.25 10.98 7.04
C LYS A 41 0.23 9.77 7.84
N MET A 42 1.18 10.01 8.74
CA MET A 42 1.65 8.98 9.66
C MET A 42 0.49 8.47 10.53
N ASN A 43 0.40 7.15 10.68
CA ASN A 43 -0.65 6.43 11.41
C ASN A 43 -2.04 6.45 10.76
N ASP A 44 -2.23 7.08 9.61
CA ASP A 44 -3.50 6.98 8.87
C ASP A 44 -3.65 5.56 8.30
N ILE A 45 -4.88 5.07 8.30
CA ILE A 45 -5.27 3.82 7.66
C ILE A 45 -6.12 4.19 6.46
N GLY A 46 -5.81 3.64 5.28
CA GLY A 46 -6.59 3.94 4.09
C GLY A 46 -6.37 2.94 2.97
N ARG A 47 -7.27 3.01 1.99
CA ARG A 47 -7.21 2.18 0.79
C ARG A 47 -6.53 2.95 -0.32
N VAL A 48 -5.48 2.35 -0.88
CA VAL A 48 -4.69 2.95 -1.96
C VAL A 48 -4.64 2.04 -3.18
N ALA A 49 -4.48 2.64 -4.35
CA ALA A 49 -4.07 1.93 -5.55
C ALA A 49 -2.54 2.04 -5.71
N LEU A 50 -1.87 0.91 -5.92
CA LEU A 50 -0.44 0.86 -6.20
C LEU A 50 -0.21 0.46 -7.64
N THR A 51 0.76 1.11 -8.29
CA THR A 51 1.31 0.68 -9.58
C THR A 51 2.68 0.10 -9.34
N LEU A 52 2.93 -1.11 -9.84
CA LEU A 52 4.21 -1.80 -9.72
C LEU A 52 5.00 -1.72 -11.02
N GLN A 53 6.33 -1.63 -10.93
CA GLN A 53 7.20 -1.60 -12.11
C GLN A 53 7.30 -2.96 -12.81
N LYS A 54 7.06 -4.05 -12.06
CA LYS A 54 7.07 -5.43 -12.56
C LYS A 54 5.88 -6.19 -11.97
N PRO A 55 5.32 -7.18 -12.68
CA PRO A 55 4.30 -8.05 -12.13
C PRO A 55 4.77 -8.74 -10.84
N LEU A 56 3.83 -8.94 -9.91
CA LEU A 56 4.05 -9.62 -8.64
C LEU A 56 3.01 -10.72 -8.49
N VAL A 57 3.47 -11.94 -8.20
CA VAL A 57 2.57 -13.03 -7.82
C VAL A 57 2.06 -12.74 -6.41
N CYS A 58 0.75 -12.57 -6.28
CA CYS A 58 0.13 -12.23 -5.00
C CYS A 58 -1.29 -12.80 -4.90
N ASP A 59 -1.76 -12.89 -3.66
CA ASP A 59 -3.11 -13.28 -3.31
C ASP A 59 -3.78 -12.13 -2.55
N ALA A 60 -5.11 -12.18 -2.45
CA ALA A 60 -5.81 -11.34 -1.48
C ALA A 60 -5.40 -11.78 -0.06
N TYR A 61 -5.15 -10.81 0.82
CA TYR A 61 -4.71 -11.05 2.20
C TYR A 61 -5.68 -11.97 2.97
N ASP A 62 -6.99 -11.81 2.74
CA ASP A 62 -8.01 -12.63 3.42
C ASP A 62 -7.99 -14.10 2.95
N ALA A 63 -7.46 -14.38 1.76
CA ALA A 63 -7.29 -15.74 1.25
C ALA A 63 -5.94 -16.34 1.68
N HIS A 64 -4.87 -15.56 1.63
CA HIS A 64 -3.53 -16.02 2.01
C HIS A 64 -2.69 -14.87 2.60
N PRO A 65 -2.62 -14.76 3.95
CA PRO A 65 -1.90 -13.66 4.61
C PRO A 65 -0.41 -13.58 4.26
N GLY A 66 0.22 -14.73 4.02
CA GLY A 66 1.66 -14.80 3.71
C GLY A 66 2.03 -14.11 2.39
N THR A 67 1.20 -14.26 1.36
CA THR A 67 1.43 -13.68 0.02
C THR A 67 0.62 -12.40 -0.22
N GLY A 68 -0.40 -12.13 0.60
CA GLY A 68 -1.20 -10.92 0.54
C GLY A 68 -0.70 -9.77 1.42
N ALA A 69 0.34 -9.97 2.23
CA ALA A 69 0.97 -8.93 3.04
C ALA A 69 2.18 -8.31 2.33
N PHE A 70 2.41 -7.02 2.54
CA PHE A 70 3.63 -6.35 2.08
C PHE A 70 4.00 -5.18 2.99
N VAL A 71 5.23 -4.69 2.81
CA VAL A 71 5.67 -3.41 3.37
C VAL A 71 6.10 -2.47 2.26
N LEU A 72 5.93 -1.17 2.48
CA LEU A 72 6.52 -0.11 1.66
C LEU A 72 7.74 0.45 2.36
N ILE A 73 8.83 0.54 1.62
CA ILE A 73 10.11 1.07 2.05
C ILE A 73 10.41 2.29 1.18
N ASP A 74 10.75 3.42 1.80
CA ASP A 74 11.15 4.63 1.08
C ASP A 74 12.51 4.40 0.41
N GLU A 75 12.61 4.64 -0.91
CA GLU A 75 13.81 4.27 -1.69
C GLU A 75 15.05 5.09 -1.31
N ALA A 76 14.86 6.31 -0.81
CA ALA A 76 15.97 7.22 -0.50
C ALA A 76 16.51 6.95 0.91
N THR A 77 15.60 6.74 1.87
CA THR A 77 15.95 6.60 3.29
C THR A 77 16.06 5.15 3.76
N HIS A 78 15.55 4.20 2.99
CA HIS A 78 15.43 2.77 3.36
C HIS A 78 14.57 2.53 4.61
N HIS A 79 13.81 3.52 5.07
CA HIS A 79 12.89 3.34 6.18
C HIS A 79 11.62 2.63 5.73
N THR A 80 11.12 1.71 6.55
CA THR A 80 9.78 1.15 6.36
C THR A 80 8.75 2.23 6.72
N VAL A 81 7.94 2.64 5.74
CA VAL A 81 7.00 3.75 5.88
C VAL A 81 5.54 3.31 5.99
N ALA A 82 5.24 2.07 5.59
CA ALA A 82 3.90 1.49 5.73
C ALA A 82 3.95 -0.04 5.69
N ALA A 83 2.94 -0.65 6.31
CA ALA A 83 2.55 -2.04 6.08
C ALA A 83 1.22 -2.07 5.31
N GLY A 84 0.99 -3.10 4.51
CA GLY A 84 -0.17 -3.19 3.64
C GLY A 84 -0.72 -4.61 3.48
N MET A 85 -2.01 -4.65 3.18
CA MET A 85 -2.77 -5.86 2.88
C MET A 85 -3.38 -5.72 1.48
N ILE A 86 -3.15 -6.72 0.63
CA ILE A 86 -3.71 -6.76 -0.71
C ILE A 86 -5.19 -7.11 -0.63
N ARG A 87 -6.06 -6.21 -1.08
CA ARG A 87 -7.52 -6.41 -1.11
C ARG A 87 -8.05 -6.80 -2.49
N ALA A 88 -7.34 -6.40 -3.54
CA ALA A 88 -7.66 -6.69 -4.93
C ALA A 88 -6.42 -6.43 -5.79
N TYR A 89 -6.32 -7.10 -6.93
CA TYR A 89 -5.27 -6.93 -7.92
C TYR A 89 -5.84 -7.11 -9.33
N SER A 90 -5.20 -6.49 -10.30
CA SER A 90 -5.52 -6.61 -11.72
C SER A 90 -4.22 -6.71 -12.51
N ALA A 91 -4.28 -7.40 -13.66
CA ALA A 91 -3.19 -7.48 -14.63
C ALA A 91 -3.06 -6.17 -15.43
#